data_AF-A0A8R7V8T4-F1
#
_entry.id   AF-A0A8R7V8T4-F1
#
_cell.length_a   1.000
_cell.length_b   1.000
_cell.length_c   1.000
_cell.angle_alpha   90.00
_cell.angle_beta   90.00
_cell.angle_gamma   90.00
#
_symmetry.space_group_name_H-M   'P 1'
#
loop_
_entity.id
_entity.type
_entity.pdbx_description
1 polymer ?
#
loop_
_entity_poly.entity_id
_entity_poly.type
_entity_poly.pdbx_seq_one_letter_code
_entity_poly.pdbx_strand_id
1 'polypeptide(L)'
;MAAAQKPAKRLGGMAEALAIAGDLGFPAPPAQEDQNTLDKSDDLVRVLRELTVVQRNIANLQVELQGRKDDKNIAHLTHVSEMEKKCESLARITAILKDVIQNKDRIIARLQQPYSLDCIPVEAEYQKQFSELLLKAASDYGALTASVGDFQWSQNFRESPAVWGVS
;
A
#
# COMPACT_ATOMS: atom_id res chain seq x y z
N MET A 1 -27.12 -33.63 84.63
CA MET A 1 -28.16 -33.09 83.73
C MET A 1 -28.16 -31.58 83.90
N ALA A 2 -28.17 -30.71 82.90
CA ALA A 2 -28.43 -30.79 81.47
C ALA A 2 -27.62 -29.65 80.81
N ALA A 3 -26.89 -29.93 79.72
CA ALA A 3 -27.22 -29.52 78.35
C ALA A 3 -26.20 -28.48 77.86
N ALA A 4 -25.19 -28.99 77.14
CA ALA A 4 -24.29 -28.19 76.33
C ALA A 4 -25.12 -27.45 75.27
N GLN A 5 -25.19 -26.12 75.37
CA GLN A 5 -25.80 -25.28 74.36
C GLN A 5 -24.84 -25.18 73.17
N LYS A 6 -25.20 -25.82 72.06
CA LYS A 6 -24.47 -25.71 70.79
C LYS A 6 -24.44 -24.24 70.34
N PRO A 7 -23.31 -23.70 69.87
CA PRO A 7 -23.30 -22.38 69.27
C PRO A 7 -24.15 -22.44 68.00
N ALA A 8 -25.23 -21.64 67.98
CA ALA A 8 -26.06 -21.47 66.80
C ALA A 8 -25.17 -20.97 65.65
N LYS A 9 -25.23 -21.67 64.52
CA LYS A 9 -24.53 -21.28 63.29
C LYS A 9 -24.86 -19.83 62.98
N ARG A 10 -23.85 -18.96 62.95
CA ARG A 10 -23.98 -17.56 62.53
C ARG A 10 -24.50 -17.51 61.09
N LEU A 11 -25.79 -17.23 60.95
CA LEU A 11 -26.42 -16.89 59.68
C LEU A 11 -26.06 -15.43 59.37
N GLY A 12 -24.86 -15.22 58.85
CA GLY A 12 -24.41 -13.89 58.47
C GLY A 12 -25.35 -13.27 57.42
N GLY A 13 -25.70 -12.00 57.62
CA GLY A 13 -26.49 -11.21 56.68
C GLY A 13 -27.64 -10.44 57.34
N MET A 14 -28.57 -9.94 56.51
CA MET A 14 -29.72 -9.11 56.91
C MET A 14 -30.56 -9.77 58.03
N ALA A 15 -30.65 -11.09 58.04
CA ALA A 15 -31.41 -11.84 59.04
C ALA A 15 -30.83 -11.72 60.47
N GLU A 16 -29.51 -11.62 60.62
CA GLU A 16 -28.85 -11.43 61.93
C GLU A 16 -29.06 -10.00 62.44
N ALA A 17 -28.99 -9.00 61.56
CA ALA A 17 -29.28 -7.61 61.92
C ALA A 17 -30.74 -7.40 62.36
N LEU A 18 -31.69 -8.07 61.69
CA LEU A 18 -33.11 -8.03 62.05
C LEU A 18 -33.39 -8.80 63.36
N ALA A 19 -32.71 -9.92 63.61
CA ALA A 19 -32.82 -10.64 64.88
C ALA A 19 -32.32 -9.80 66.07
N ILE A 20 -31.16 -9.15 65.91
CA ILE A 20 -30.60 -8.26 66.95
C ILE A 20 -31.51 -7.05 67.20
N ALA A 21 -32.10 -6.46 66.15
CA ALA A 21 -33.04 -5.36 66.31
C ALA A 21 -34.31 -5.78 67.08
N GLY A 22 -34.80 -7.00 66.85
CA GLY A 22 -35.90 -7.60 67.60
C GLY A 22 -35.56 -7.83 69.08
N ASP A 23 -34.36 -8.35 69.36
CA ASP A 23 -33.87 -8.54 70.74
C ASP A 23 -33.69 -7.21 71.50
N LEU A 24 -33.44 -6.11 70.78
CA LEU A 24 -33.36 -4.75 71.32
C LEU A 24 -34.73 -4.06 71.45
N GLY A 25 -35.82 -4.75 71.14
CA GLY A 25 -37.18 -4.27 71.33
C GLY A 25 -37.70 -3.33 70.24
N PHE A 26 -37.02 -3.22 69.10
CA PHE A 26 -37.53 -2.47 67.96
C PHE A 26 -38.59 -3.30 67.22
N PRO A 27 -39.80 -2.76 66.96
CA PRO A 27 -40.83 -3.48 66.24
C PRO A 27 -40.38 -3.76 64.81
N ALA A 28 -40.52 -5.01 64.37
CA ALA A 28 -40.34 -5.34 62.96
C ALA A 28 -41.30 -4.46 62.12
N PRO A 29 -40.83 -3.81 61.04
CA PRO A 29 -41.71 -2.97 60.23
C PRO A 29 -42.90 -3.79 59.73
N PRO A 30 -44.11 -3.21 59.66
CA PRO A 30 -45.24 -3.91 59.08
C PRO A 30 -44.89 -4.32 57.66
N ALA A 31 -45.26 -5.55 57.27
CA ALA A 31 -45.20 -6.01 55.90
C ALA A 31 -46.20 -5.21 55.06
N GLN A 32 -45.89 -3.95 54.77
CA GLN A 32 -46.50 -3.25 53.65
C GLN A 32 -45.90 -3.88 52.40
N GLU A 33 -46.76 -4.54 51.62
CA GLU A 33 -46.40 -5.04 50.31
C GLU A 33 -45.87 -3.86 49.48
N ASP A 34 -44.56 -3.86 49.35
CA ASP A 34 -43.70 -2.86 48.74
C ASP A 34 -43.80 -2.96 47.20
N GLN A 35 -45.03 -2.92 46.66
CA GLN A 35 -45.29 -3.13 45.23
C GLN A 35 -44.55 -2.07 44.38
N ASN A 36 -44.53 -0.82 44.85
CA ASN A 36 -43.94 0.33 44.17
C ASN A 36 -42.40 0.37 44.27
N THR A 37 -41.81 -0.38 45.20
CA THR A 37 -40.38 -0.55 45.45
C THR A 37 -39.86 -1.81 44.73
N LEU A 38 -40.68 -2.85 44.64
CA LEU A 38 -40.45 -4.03 43.80
C LEU A 38 -40.38 -3.65 42.32
N ASP A 39 -41.36 -2.89 41.79
CA ASP A 39 -41.38 -2.46 40.39
C ASP A 39 -40.15 -1.60 40.01
N LYS A 40 -39.72 -0.70 40.92
CA LYS A 40 -38.48 0.09 40.74
C LYS A 40 -37.22 -0.78 40.78
N SER A 41 -37.22 -1.84 41.59
CA SER A 41 -36.13 -2.79 41.64
C SER A 41 -36.03 -3.62 40.37
N ASP A 42 -37.17 -4.01 39.79
CA ASP A 42 -37.24 -4.73 38.52
C ASP A 42 -36.83 -3.83 37.33
N ASP A 43 -37.25 -2.56 37.34
CA ASP A 43 -36.80 -1.55 36.38
C ASP A 43 -35.29 -1.33 36.44
N LEU A 44 -34.71 -1.24 37.65
CA LEU A 44 -33.27 -1.12 37.84
C LEU A 44 -32.54 -2.36 37.32
N VAL A 45 -33.04 -3.56 37.62
CA VAL A 45 -32.47 -4.83 37.12
C VAL A 45 -32.54 -4.88 35.60
N ARG A 46 -33.63 -4.42 34.97
CA ARG A 46 -33.75 -4.31 33.51
C ARG A 46 -32.68 -3.37 32.93
N VAL A 47 -32.54 -2.17 33.48
CA VAL A 47 -31.55 -1.18 33.04
C VAL A 47 -30.12 -1.70 33.21
N LEU A 48 -29.81 -2.40 34.30
CA LEU A 48 -28.49 -3.00 34.50
C LEU A 48 -28.18 -4.09 33.46
N ARG A 49 -29.18 -4.90 33.08
CA ARG A 49 -29.02 -5.89 32.01
C ARG A 49 -28.79 -5.22 30.66
N GLU A 50 -29.56 -4.19 30.33
CA GLU A 50 -29.39 -3.39 29.12
C GLU A 50 -28.00 -2.73 29.08
N LEU A 51 -27.57 -2.13 30.19
CA LEU A 51 -26.23 -1.55 30.32
C LEU A 51 -25.14 -2.60 30.10
N THR A 52 -25.32 -3.81 30.64
CA THR A 52 -24.38 -4.93 30.43
C THR A 52 -24.30 -5.34 28.95
N VAL A 53 -25.44 -5.37 28.26
CA VAL A 53 -25.49 -5.63 26.81
C VAL A 53 -24.77 -4.53 26.03
N VAL A 54 -25.04 -3.26 26.36
CA VAL A 54 -24.37 -2.11 25.71
C VAL A 54 -22.87 -2.13 25.96
N GLN A 55 -22.42 -2.41 27.19
CA GLN A 55 -20.99 -2.54 27.51
C GLN A 55 -20.32 -3.63 26.67
N ARG A 56 -20.98 -4.77 26.48
CA ARG A 56 -20.49 -5.85 25.62
C ARG A 56 -20.41 -5.42 24.15
N ASN A 57 -21.43 -4.71 23.67
CA ASN A 57 -21.46 -4.19 22.29
C ASN A 57 -20.35 -3.17 22.05
N ILE A 58 -20.07 -2.29 23.02
CA ILE A 58 -18.97 -1.33 22.95
C ILE A 58 -17.62 -2.06 22.85
N ALA A 59 -17.40 -3.10 23.67
CA ALA A 59 -16.17 -3.88 23.61
C ALA A 59 -16.00 -4.57 22.24
N ASN A 60 -17.07 -5.15 21.69
CA ASN A 60 -17.05 -5.75 20.35
C ASN A 60 -16.70 -4.73 19.26
N LEU A 61 -17.33 -3.56 19.28
CA LEU A 61 -17.06 -2.49 18.32
C LEU A 61 -15.63 -1.95 18.44
N GLN A 62 -15.08 -1.87 19.66
CA GLN A 62 -13.68 -1.48 19.87
C GLN A 62 -12.71 -2.47 19.21
N VAL A 63 -12.97 -3.77 19.36
CA VAL A 63 -12.15 -4.81 18.71
C VAL A 63 -12.26 -4.72 17.19
N GLU A 64 -13.47 -4.52 16.65
CA GLU A 64 -13.68 -4.40 15.20
C GLU A 64 -13.00 -3.16 14.62
N LEU A 65 -13.12 -2.00 15.29
CA LEU A 65 -12.44 -0.77 14.89
C LEU A 65 -10.92 -0.91 14.93
N GLN A 66 -10.39 -1.56 15.97
CA GLN A 66 -8.96 -1.84 16.08
C GLN A 66 -8.50 -2.77 14.95
N GLY A 67 -9.27 -3.83 14.66
CA GLY A 67 -8.99 -4.73 13.55
C GLY A 67 -8.95 -4.01 12.20
N ARG A 68 -9.92 -3.13 11.91
CA ARG A 68 -9.92 -2.33 10.67
C ARG A 68 -8.75 -1.35 10.59
N LYS A 69 -8.36 -0.76 11.73
CA LYS A 69 -7.20 0.14 11.80
C LYS A 69 -5.91 -0.61 11.48
N ASP A 70 -5.74 -1.79 12.06
CA ASP A 70 -4.56 -2.61 11.86
C ASP A 70 -4.50 -3.17 10.42
N ASP A 71 -5.62 -3.61 9.87
CA ASP A 71 -5.75 -4.01 8.47
C ASP A 71 -5.34 -2.88 7.51
N LYS A 72 -5.86 -1.66 7.73
CA LYS A 72 -5.45 -0.48 6.93
C LYS A 72 -3.95 -0.17 7.04
N ASN A 73 -3.34 -0.38 8.21
CA ASN A 73 -1.91 -0.12 8.41
C ASN A 73 -1.04 -1.10 7.60
N ILE A 74 -1.46 -2.36 7.49
CA ILE A 74 -0.71 -3.41 6.78
C ILE A 74 -1.18 -3.65 5.35
N ALA A 75 -2.30 -3.07 4.95
CA ALA A 75 -2.95 -3.17 3.64
C ALA A 75 -1.97 -3.08 2.45
N HIS A 76 -1.05 -2.13 2.49
CA HIS A 76 -0.04 -1.92 1.45
C HIS A 76 1.00 -3.06 1.29
N LEU A 77 1.04 -3.98 2.26
CA LEU A 77 1.90 -5.18 2.28
C LEU A 77 1.09 -6.46 2.14
N THR A 78 -0.18 -6.48 2.56
CA THR A 78 -1.01 -7.69 2.62
C THR A 78 -1.99 -7.81 1.46
N HIS A 79 -2.44 -6.71 0.86
CA HIS A 79 -3.34 -6.79 -0.28
C HIS A 79 -2.60 -7.23 -1.53
N VAL A 80 -3.11 -8.30 -2.13
CA VAL A 80 -2.61 -8.87 -3.38
C VAL A 80 -2.49 -7.81 -4.48
N SER A 81 -3.47 -6.91 -4.63
CA SER A 81 -3.41 -5.84 -5.64
C SER A 81 -2.24 -4.87 -5.45
N GLU A 82 -1.88 -4.52 -4.21
CA GLU A 82 -0.73 -3.65 -3.93
C GLU A 82 0.60 -4.40 -4.18
N MET A 83 0.64 -5.69 -3.86
CA MET A 83 1.79 -6.55 -4.18
C MET A 83 1.96 -6.73 -5.69
N GLU A 84 0.87 -6.94 -6.44
CA GLU A 84 0.87 -7.05 -7.90
C GLU A 84 1.41 -5.78 -8.56
N LYS A 85 0.93 -4.59 -8.16
CA LYS A 85 1.46 -3.31 -8.65
C LYS A 85 2.97 -3.17 -8.40
N LYS A 86 3.44 -3.58 -7.21
CA LYS A 86 4.87 -3.57 -6.88
C LYS A 86 5.65 -4.56 -7.75
N CYS A 87 5.13 -5.75 -7.97
CA CYS A 87 5.72 -6.75 -8.86
C CYS A 87 5.82 -6.24 -10.31
N GLU A 88 4.76 -5.61 -10.83
CA GLU A 88 4.76 -5.00 -12.16
C GLU A 88 5.80 -3.87 -12.28
N SER A 89 5.88 -3.01 -11.27
CA SER A 89 6.87 -1.93 -11.21
C SER A 89 8.30 -2.48 -11.21
N LEU A 90 8.56 -3.49 -10.37
CA LEU A 90 9.86 -4.16 -10.33
C LEU A 90 10.18 -4.82 -11.67
N ALA A 91 9.23 -5.55 -12.27
CA ALA A 91 9.43 -6.19 -13.57
C ALA A 91 9.78 -5.18 -14.67
N ARG A 92 9.09 -4.02 -14.69
CA ARG A 92 9.38 -2.92 -15.61
C ARG A 92 10.79 -2.38 -15.41
N ILE A 93 11.18 -2.09 -14.17
CA ILE A 93 12.52 -1.58 -13.84
C ILE A 93 13.59 -2.62 -14.23
N THR A 94 13.37 -3.90 -13.92
CA THR A 94 14.27 -5.00 -14.31
C THR A 94 14.45 -5.09 -15.82
N ALA A 95 13.38 -4.96 -16.60
CA ALA A 95 13.46 -4.97 -18.06
C ALA A 95 14.34 -3.81 -18.58
N ILE A 96 14.09 -2.58 -18.08
CA ILE A 96 14.88 -1.39 -18.46
C ILE A 96 16.36 -1.60 -18.11
N LEU A 97 16.68 -2.09 -16.90
CA LEU A 97 18.07 -2.34 -16.51
C LEU A 97 18.73 -3.39 -17.39
N LYS A 98 18.01 -4.45 -17.77
CA LYS A 98 18.52 -5.49 -18.68
C LYS A 98 18.88 -4.89 -20.04
N ASP A 99 18.03 -4.03 -20.58
CA ASP A 99 18.27 -3.35 -21.86
C ASP A 99 19.49 -2.43 -21.79
N VAL A 100 19.65 -1.68 -20.69
CA VAL A 100 20.82 -0.82 -20.45
C VAL A 100 22.11 -1.65 -20.40
N ILE A 101 22.09 -2.78 -19.70
CA ILE A 101 23.25 -3.69 -19.61
C ILE A 101 23.61 -4.23 -20.99
N GLN A 102 22.63 -4.74 -21.74
CA GLN A 102 22.85 -5.24 -23.09
C GLN A 102 23.40 -4.17 -24.04
N ASN A 103 22.91 -2.93 -23.94
CA ASN A 103 23.41 -1.83 -24.74
C ASN A 103 24.86 -1.47 -24.37
N LYS A 104 25.19 -1.48 -23.07
CA LYS A 104 26.56 -1.27 -22.61
C LYS A 104 27.50 -2.34 -23.15
N ASP A 105 27.13 -3.61 -23.08
CA ASP A 105 27.95 -4.72 -23.57
C ASP A 105 28.17 -4.61 -25.09
N ARG A 106 27.13 -4.19 -25.84
CA ARG A 106 27.26 -3.89 -27.28
C ARG A 106 28.26 -2.76 -27.55
N ILE A 107 28.22 -1.67 -26.78
CA ILE A 107 29.16 -0.54 -26.95
C ILE A 107 30.58 -0.99 -26.60
N ILE A 108 30.77 -1.72 -25.50
CA ILE A 108 32.07 -2.27 -25.10
C ILE A 108 32.63 -3.15 -26.20
N ALA A 109 31.84 -4.08 -26.75
CA ALA A 109 32.27 -4.94 -27.83
C ALA A 109 32.71 -4.14 -29.07
N ARG A 110 31.98 -3.08 -29.43
CA ARG A 110 32.37 -2.18 -30.52
C ARG A 110 33.67 -1.42 -30.26
N LEU A 111 33.87 -0.95 -29.03
CA LEU A 111 35.08 -0.22 -28.65
C LEU A 111 36.30 -1.12 -28.51
N GLN A 112 36.10 -2.39 -28.17
CA GLN A 112 37.16 -3.41 -28.08
C GLN A 112 37.57 -3.97 -29.44
N GLN A 113 36.77 -3.77 -30.49
CA GLN A 113 37.21 -4.13 -31.84
C GLN A 113 38.49 -3.35 -32.14
N PRO A 114 39.60 -4.03 -32.51
CA PRO A 114 40.79 -3.33 -32.94
C PRO A 114 40.39 -2.45 -34.11
N TYR A 115 40.63 -1.15 -33.99
CA TYR A 115 40.40 -0.22 -35.09
C TYR A 115 41.07 -0.81 -36.33
N SER A 116 40.28 -1.17 -37.34
CA SER A 116 40.79 -1.52 -38.66
C SER A 116 41.60 -0.30 -39.09
N LEU A 117 42.92 -0.46 -39.06
CA LEU A 117 43.90 0.61 -39.05
C LEU A 117 44.06 1.20 -40.46
N ASP A 118 42.99 1.66 -41.09
CA ASP A 118 43.07 2.61 -42.22
C ASP A 118 43.24 4.02 -41.65
N CYS A 119 44.16 4.17 -40.69
CA CYS A 119 44.61 5.48 -40.25
C CYS A 119 45.52 6.01 -41.34
N ILE A 120 45.07 7.02 -42.08
CA ILE A 120 45.95 7.78 -42.96
C ILE A 120 46.95 8.51 -42.04
N PRO A 121 48.24 8.17 -42.07
CA PRO A 121 49.22 8.87 -41.25
C PRO A 121 49.33 10.31 -41.78
N VAL A 122 49.16 11.28 -40.89
CA VAL A 122 49.27 12.71 -41.21
C VAL A 122 50.34 13.30 -40.31
N GLU A 123 51.36 13.89 -40.92
CA GLU A 123 52.43 14.59 -40.19
C GLU A 123 51.83 15.77 -39.41
N ALA A 124 52.40 16.09 -38.25
CA ALA A 124 51.84 17.07 -37.33
C ALA A 124 51.62 18.45 -37.98
N GLU A 125 52.46 18.83 -38.94
CA GLU A 125 52.35 20.09 -39.69
C GLU A 125 51.14 20.16 -40.62
N TYR A 126 50.63 19.01 -41.09
CA TYR A 126 49.49 18.93 -42.01
C TYR A 126 48.16 18.60 -41.32
N GLN A 127 48.15 18.29 -40.02
CA GLN A 127 46.94 17.90 -39.29
C GLN A 127 45.80 18.93 -39.39
N LYS A 128 46.13 20.22 -39.32
CA LYS A 128 45.13 21.29 -39.39
C LYS A 128 44.46 21.36 -40.77
N GLN A 129 45.26 21.34 -41.84
CA GLN A 129 44.73 21.40 -43.20
C GLN A 129 43.96 20.12 -43.54
N PHE A 130 44.41 18.97 -43.03
CA PHE A 130 43.74 17.70 -43.22
C PHE A 130 42.37 17.64 -42.53
N SER A 131 42.26 18.14 -41.29
CA SER A 131 40.97 18.19 -40.59
C SER A 131 39.99 19.17 -41.24
N GLU A 132 40.47 20.32 -41.70
CA GLU A 132 39.68 21.28 -42.48
C GLU A 132 39.19 20.67 -43.81
N LEU A 133 40.04 19.91 -44.50
CA LEU A 133 39.68 19.21 -45.73
C LEU A 133 38.62 18.13 -45.48
N LEU A 134 38.74 17.35 -44.40
CA LEU A 134 37.73 16.35 -44.03
C LEU A 134 36.38 16.98 -43.69
N LEU A 135 36.38 18.09 -42.94
CA LEU A 135 35.15 18.84 -42.63
C LEU A 135 34.48 19.36 -43.90
N LYS A 136 35.27 19.90 -44.84
CA LYS A 136 34.76 20.37 -46.13
C LYS A 136 34.22 19.23 -46.98
N ALA A 137 34.96 18.12 -47.09
CA ALA A 137 34.54 16.95 -47.85
C ALA A 137 33.23 16.35 -47.30
N ALA A 138 33.07 16.30 -45.96
CA ALA A 138 31.83 15.84 -45.34
C ALA A 138 30.63 16.76 -45.66
N SER A 139 30.84 18.09 -45.64
CA SER A 139 29.83 19.06 -46.05
C SER A 139 29.44 18.89 -47.52
N ASP A 140 30.43 18.80 -48.41
CA ASP A 140 30.22 18.66 -49.85
C ASP A 140 29.50 17.34 -50.17
N TYR A 141 29.85 16.25 -49.48
CA TYR A 141 29.17 14.96 -49.61
C TYR A 141 27.70 15.03 -49.14
N GLY A 142 27.42 15.75 -48.05
CA GLY A 142 26.06 16.01 -47.59
C GLY A 142 25.24 16.78 -48.62
N ALA A 143 25.81 17.84 -49.20
CA ALA A 143 25.18 18.61 -50.28
C ALA A 143 24.92 17.75 -51.52
N LEU A 144 25.90 16.93 -51.94
CA LEU A 144 25.76 16.01 -53.05
C LEU A 144 24.64 14.99 -52.81
N THR A 145 24.57 14.41 -51.61
CA THR A 145 23.52 13.46 -51.24
C THR A 145 22.13 14.10 -51.32
N ALA A 146 21.99 15.34 -50.86
CA ALA A 146 20.74 16.10 -50.99
C ALA A 146 20.38 16.33 -52.47
N SER A 147 21.33 16.78 -53.29
CA SER A 147 21.11 16.98 -54.73
C SER A 147 20.76 15.69 -55.48
N VAL A 148 21.33 14.54 -55.08
CA VAL A 148 20.94 13.23 -55.61
C VAL A 148 19.49 12.90 -55.23
N GLY A 149 19.10 13.17 -53.98
CA GLY A 149 17.71 13.05 -53.53
C GLY A 149 16.75 13.93 -54.34
N ASP A 150 17.12 15.18 -54.61
CA ASP A 150 16.34 16.11 -55.42
C ASP A 150 16.21 15.62 -56.87
N PHE A 151 17.29 15.07 -57.43
CA PHE A 151 17.26 14.49 -58.77
C PHE A 151 16.33 13.27 -58.84
N GLN A 152 16.42 12.36 -57.87
CA GLN A 152 15.51 11.21 -57.75
C GLN A 152 14.06 11.63 -57.56
N TRP A 153 13.80 12.64 -56.72
CA TRP A 153 12.48 13.23 -56.56
C TRP A 153 11.96 13.79 -57.88
N SER A 154 12.79 14.53 -58.63
CA SER A 154 12.42 15.10 -59.93
C SER A 154 12.14 14.05 -61.02
N GLN A 155 12.78 12.88 -60.95
CA GLN A 155 12.54 11.76 -61.88
C GLN A 155 11.11 11.20 -61.73
N ASN A 156 10.55 11.19 -60.52
CA ASN A 156 9.18 10.73 -60.27
C ASN A 156 8.11 11.60 -60.96
N PHE A 157 8.46 12.82 -61.39
CA PHE A 157 7.56 13.72 -62.14
C PHE A 157 7.64 13.53 -63.65
N ARG A 158 8.50 12.64 -64.16
CA ARG A 158 8.51 12.26 -65.58
C ARG A 158 7.41 11.26 -65.94
N GLU A 159 6.80 10.63 -64.93
CA GLU A 159 5.67 9.72 -65.09
C GLU A 159 4.34 10.51 -65.10
N SER A 160 3.36 10.02 -65.85
CA SER A 160 2.06 10.69 -65.99
C SER A 160 1.38 10.84 -64.61
N PRO A 161 0.72 11.97 -64.29
CA PRO A 161 0.11 12.22 -62.97
C PRO A 161 -0.88 11.15 -62.47
N ALA A 162 -1.31 10.24 -63.34
CA ALA A 162 -2.17 9.11 -63.02
C ALA A 162 -1.52 8.05 -62.09
N VAL A 163 -0.19 8.04 -61.92
CA VAL A 163 0.54 7.02 -61.14
C VAL A 163 0.87 7.49 -59.71
N TRP A 164 0.67 8.78 -59.39
CA TRP A 164 1.11 9.39 -58.12
C TRP A 164 0.25 9.05 -56.88
N GLY A 165 -0.74 8.17 -57.01
CA GLY A 165 -1.73 7.89 -55.96
C GLY A 165 -1.92 6.42 -55.60
N VAL A 166 -1.01 5.53 -56.01
CA VAL A 166 -1.08 4.10 -55.67
C VAL A 166 -0.01 3.72 -54.65
N SER A 167 -0.17 4.21 -53.41
CA SER A 167 0.45 3.62 -52.22
C SER A 167 -0.41 3.89 -50.99
#